data_AF-A0A5P6FSR5-F1
#
_entry.id   AF-A0A5P6FSR5-F1
#
_cell.length_a   1.000
_cell.length_b   1.000
_cell.length_c   1.000
_cell.angle_alpha   90.00
_cell.angle_beta   90.00
_cell.angle_gamma   90.00
#
_symmetry.space_group_name_H-M   'P 1'
#
loop_
_entity.id
_entity.type
_entity.pdbx_description
1 polymer ?
#
loop_
_entity_poly.entity_id
_entity_poly.type
_entity_poly.pdbx_seq_one_letter_code
_entity_poly.pdbx_strand_id
1 'polypeptide(L)'
;MFKKNHFKIKRNDYYRVLTTEVLPYETPLIFNNFGLYNFVKFDFKSPTAIELQKRLINGLKKPNTHTIPLSYKIKKNSHEFRKLKLIHPLSQIQVVKFYEKYENLILHYCEASPITIRSPNRIATSFYRKNLLEDLNKYKSNQILTSKTEEISKHSPSFFSYRGFNRLYKFLALLHKYVSN
;
A
#
# COMPACT_ATOMS: atom_id res chain seq x y z
N MET A 1 -12.07 17.22 -26.29
CA MET A 1 -12.05 15.82 -25.79
C MET A 1 -10.66 15.54 -25.19
N PHE A 2 -10.52 15.57 -23.86
CA PHE A 2 -9.21 15.41 -23.21
C PHE A 2 -8.75 13.94 -23.30
N LYS A 3 -7.60 13.69 -23.96
CA LYS A 3 -6.98 12.36 -24.01
C LYS A 3 -6.65 11.91 -22.57
N LYS A 4 -7.16 10.75 -22.18
CA LYS A 4 -6.84 10.13 -20.90
C LYS A 4 -5.41 9.55 -20.96
N ASN A 5 -4.48 10.09 -20.18
CA ASN A 5 -3.13 9.52 -20.07
C ASN A 5 -3.13 8.39 -19.03
N HIS A 6 -3.06 7.15 -19.52
CA HIS A 6 -2.93 5.96 -18.67
C HIS A 6 -1.44 5.68 -18.41
N PHE A 7 -1.05 5.59 -17.14
CA PHE A 7 0.30 5.16 -16.77
C PHE A 7 0.28 3.66 -16.48
N LYS A 8 1.08 2.90 -17.25
CA LYS A 8 1.29 1.47 -16.99
C LYS A 8 2.16 1.28 -15.75
N ILE A 9 1.71 0.40 -14.87
CA ILE A 9 2.44 -0.05 -13.69
C ILE A 9 3.31 -1.24 -14.09
N LYS A 10 4.58 -1.24 -13.67
CA LYS A 10 5.45 -2.41 -13.78
C LYS A 10 5.01 -3.45 -12.75
N ARG A 11 4.41 -4.55 -13.20
CA ARG A 11 3.92 -5.63 -12.32
C ARG A 11 5.04 -6.31 -11.53
N ASN A 12 6.19 -6.51 -12.18
CA ASN A 12 7.37 -7.13 -11.56
C ASN A 12 8.11 -6.22 -10.56
N ASP A 13 7.54 -5.06 -10.21
CA ASP A 13 8.13 -4.13 -9.25
C ASP A 13 7.50 -4.29 -7.87
N TYR A 14 7.93 -5.33 -7.15
CA TYR A 14 7.42 -5.66 -5.82
C TYR A 14 7.76 -4.61 -4.76
N TYR A 15 8.82 -3.83 -4.93
CA TYR A 15 9.16 -2.75 -3.99
C TYR A 15 8.06 -1.68 -3.88
N ARG A 16 7.12 -1.60 -4.83
CA ARG A 16 5.92 -0.75 -4.72
C ARG A 16 5.11 -1.01 -3.45
N VAL A 17 5.13 -2.24 -2.92
CA VAL A 17 4.50 -2.62 -1.64
C VAL A 17 4.94 -1.68 -0.50
N LEU A 18 6.18 -1.18 -0.53
CA LEU A 18 6.68 -0.20 0.44
C LEU A 18 5.90 1.11 0.41
N THR A 19 5.39 1.52 -0.74
CA THR A 19 4.68 2.79 -0.91
C THR A 19 3.16 2.67 -0.80
N THR A 20 2.63 1.44 -0.89
CA THR A 20 1.19 1.17 -0.98
C THR A 20 0.63 0.37 0.21
N GLU A 21 1.33 -0.62 0.75
CA GLU A 21 0.73 -1.59 1.71
C GLU A 21 1.25 -1.48 3.15
N VAL A 22 2.47 -0.97 3.36
CA VAL A 22 3.14 -1.05 4.68
C VAL A 22 2.88 0.15 5.59
N LEU A 23 2.36 1.25 5.05
CA LEU A 23 2.13 2.46 5.82
C LEU A 23 0.75 2.43 6.49
N PRO A 24 0.64 2.89 7.75
CA PRO A 24 -0.66 3.04 8.39
C PRO A 24 -1.50 4.10 7.68
N TYR A 25 -2.82 4.05 7.88
CA TYR A 25 -3.73 5.03 7.29
C TYR A 25 -3.39 6.47 7.73
N GLU A 26 -3.02 6.65 9.00
CA GLU A 26 -2.72 7.96 9.57
C GLU A 26 -1.20 8.09 9.77
N THR A 27 -0.46 8.52 8.75
CA THR A 27 0.99 8.80 8.83
C THR A 27 1.29 10.25 9.19
N PRO A 28 2.43 10.55 9.86
CA PRO A 28 2.89 11.92 10.03
C PRO A 28 3.05 12.61 8.67
N LEU A 29 2.74 13.91 8.59
CA LEU A 29 2.83 14.71 7.35
C LEU A 29 4.22 14.66 6.70
N ILE A 30 5.28 14.63 7.53
CA ILE A 30 6.68 14.63 7.08
C ILE A 30 7.17 13.24 6.64
N PHE A 31 6.36 12.19 6.75
CA PHE A 31 6.82 10.81 6.57
C PHE A 31 6.20 10.16 5.33
N ASN A 32 7.07 9.53 4.52
CA ASN A 32 6.68 8.65 3.43
C ASN A 32 7.77 7.58 3.20
N ASN A 33 7.41 6.55 2.42
CA ASN A 33 8.32 5.46 2.08
C ASN A 33 9.01 5.59 0.71
N PHE A 34 8.91 6.73 0.03
CA PHE A 34 9.58 6.91 -1.26
C PHE A 34 11.10 6.86 -1.12
N GLY A 35 11.64 7.39 -0.02
CA GLY A 35 13.06 7.29 0.28
C GLY A 35 13.53 5.84 0.40
N LEU A 36 12.81 5.02 1.17
CA LEU A 36 13.13 3.59 1.32
C LEU A 36 12.98 2.83 0.01
N TYR A 37 11.91 3.09 -0.76
CA TYR A 37 11.71 2.51 -2.09
C TYR A 37 12.89 2.82 -3.02
N ASN A 38 13.28 4.09 -3.15
CA ASN A 38 14.42 4.48 -3.97
C ASN A 38 15.72 3.84 -3.47
N PHE A 39 15.87 3.77 -2.15
CA PHE A 39 17.05 3.20 -1.50
C PHE A 39 17.23 1.71 -1.78
N VAL A 40 16.17 0.94 -2.00
CA VAL A 40 16.29 -0.49 -2.34
C VAL A 40 16.18 -0.76 -3.84
N LYS A 41 15.61 0.18 -4.61
CA LYS A 41 15.38 0.01 -6.05
C LYS A 41 16.58 0.38 -6.91
N PHE A 42 17.34 1.39 -6.49
CA PHE A 42 18.44 1.95 -7.27
C PHE A 42 19.79 1.66 -6.64
N ASP A 43 20.81 1.56 -7.49
CA ASP A 43 22.19 1.41 -7.05
C ASP A 43 22.77 2.76 -6.62
N PHE A 44 23.61 2.72 -5.59
CA PHE A 44 24.30 3.89 -5.05
C PHE A 44 25.80 3.78 -5.31
N LYS A 45 26.46 4.91 -5.55
CA LYS A 45 27.92 4.95 -5.72
C LYS A 45 28.68 4.95 -4.40
N SER A 46 28.05 5.42 -3.31
CA SER A 46 28.70 5.50 -2.01
C SER A 46 28.90 4.09 -1.41
N PRO A 47 30.13 3.72 -1.01
CA PRO A 47 30.40 2.45 -0.35
C PRO A 47 29.54 2.21 0.91
N THR A 48 29.31 3.26 1.69
CA THR A 48 28.49 3.19 2.91
C THR A 48 27.02 2.92 2.59
N ALA A 49 26.49 3.54 1.53
CA ALA A 49 25.12 3.31 1.08
C ALA A 49 24.93 1.88 0.58
N ILE A 50 25.89 1.36 -0.18
CA ILE A 50 25.87 -0.03 -0.66
C ILE A 50 25.86 -1.02 0.52
N GLU A 51 26.72 -0.81 1.52
CA GLU A 51 26.77 -1.68 2.70
C GLU A 51 25.47 -1.62 3.52
N LEU A 52 24.92 -0.43 3.72
CA LEU A 52 23.61 -0.26 4.39
C LEU A 52 22.48 -0.93 3.61
N GLN A 53 22.47 -0.80 2.29
CA GLN A 53 21.49 -1.44 1.41
C GLN A 53 21.59 -2.96 1.49
N LYS A 54 22.81 -3.52 1.42
CA LYS A 54 23.06 -4.95 1.62
C LYS A 54 22.56 -5.42 2.97
N ARG A 55 22.82 -4.67 4.06
CA ARG A 55 22.30 -4.99 5.39
C ARG A 55 20.79 -4.91 5.47
N LEU A 56 20.14 -3.99 4.78
CA LEU A 56 18.67 -3.90 4.79
C LEU A 56 18.01 -5.01 3.96
N ILE A 57 18.59 -5.39 2.83
CA ILE A 57 18.03 -6.43 1.95
C ILE A 57 18.34 -7.84 2.49
N ASN A 58 19.54 -8.04 3.05
CA ASN A 58 20.06 -9.33 3.49
C ASN A 58 20.10 -9.51 5.01
N GLY A 59 19.78 -8.48 5.82
CA GLY A 59 19.98 -8.43 7.28
C GLY A 59 19.13 -9.38 8.12
N LEU A 60 18.50 -10.37 7.49
CA LEU A 60 17.66 -11.38 8.14
C LEU A 60 18.27 -12.77 8.01
N LYS A 61 19.61 -12.86 8.00
CA LYS A 61 20.29 -14.16 8.08
C LYS A 61 20.14 -14.83 9.45
N LYS A 62 19.77 -14.08 10.50
CA LYS A 62 19.53 -14.66 11.82
C LYS A 62 18.03 -14.96 11.98
N PRO A 63 17.61 -16.24 12.04
CA PRO A 63 16.28 -16.56 12.55
C PRO A 63 16.16 -15.99 13.97
N ASN A 64 14.97 -15.50 14.35
CA ASN A 64 14.63 -14.93 15.68
C ASN A 64 15.04 -13.49 16.02
N THR A 65 15.47 -12.63 15.09
CA THR A 65 15.62 -11.20 15.41
C THR A 65 14.29 -10.45 15.31
N HIS A 66 13.86 -9.83 16.41
CA HIS A 66 12.71 -8.93 16.41
C HIS A 66 13.14 -7.52 16.02
N THR A 67 12.30 -6.81 15.28
CA THR A 67 12.54 -5.40 14.93
C THR A 67 11.72 -4.47 15.80
N ILE A 68 12.27 -3.30 16.13
CA ILE A 68 11.56 -2.30 16.94
C ILE A 68 10.88 -1.28 16.00
N PRO A 69 9.54 -1.15 16.04
CA PRO A 69 8.84 -0.15 15.26
C PRO A 69 8.93 1.25 15.89
N LEU A 70 8.90 2.30 15.06
CA LEU A 70 8.94 3.69 15.53
C LEU A 70 7.55 4.14 15.99
N SER A 71 7.39 4.45 17.27
CA SER A 71 6.11 4.90 17.83
C SER A 71 5.93 6.42 17.67
N TYR A 72 4.74 6.87 17.28
CA TYR A 72 4.38 8.28 17.16
C TYR A 72 2.94 8.53 17.62
N LYS A 73 2.60 9.79 17.90
CA LYS A 73 1.26 10.21 18.31
C LYS A 73 0.64 11.10 17.24
N ILE A 74 -0.65 10.92 17.02
CA ILE A 74 -1.48 11.79 16.17
C ILE A 74 -2.68 12.28 16.96
N LYS A 75 -3.13 13.50 16.68
CA LYS A 75 -4.30 14.07 17.35
C LYS A 75 -5.55 13.34 16.87
N LYS A 76 -6.32 12.76 17.79
CA LYS A 76 -7.61 12.13 17.50
C LYS A 76 -8.73 13.16 17.67
N ASN A 77 -8.80 13.75 18.87
CA ASN A 77 -9.77 14.78 19.26
C ASN A 77 -9.04 15.95 19.95
N SER A 78 -9.79 16.91 20.50
CA SER A 78 -9.24 18.02 21.30
C SER A 78 -8.42 17.56 22.51
N HIS A 79 -8.72 16.38 23.09
CA HIS A 79 -8.17 15.92 24.37
C HIS A 79 -7.41 14.60 24.29
N GLU A 80 -7.46 13.90 23.14
CA GLU A 80 -6.88 12.56 22.99
C GLU A 80 -5.92 12.47 21.81
N PHE A 81 -4.86 11.68 22.02
CA PHE A 81 -3.94 11.29 20.96
C PHE A 81 -4.03 9.78 20.70
N ARG A 82 -4.00 9.40 19.42
CA ARG A 82 -3.81 8.00 19.03
C ARG A 82 -2.32 7.72 18.95
N LYS A 83 -1.85 6.69 19.66
CA LYS A 83 -0.48 6.17 19.52
C LYS A 83 -0.44 5.16 18.39
N LEU A 84 0.34 5.44 17.34
CA LEU A 84 0.57 4.57 16.20
C LEU A 84 2.05 4.18 16.13
N LYS A 85 2.35 3.21 15.27
CA LYS A 85 3.70 2.69 15.08
C LYS A 85 4.00 2.54 13.59
N LEU A 86 5.16 3.03 13.16
CA LEU A 86 5.71 2.79 11.82
C LEU A 86 6.55 1.51 11.85
N ILE A 87 6.32 0.64 10.87
CA ILE A 87 7.02 -0.63 10.73
C ILE A 87 8.51 -0.37 10.52
N HIS A 88 9.39 -1.16 11.16
CA HIS A 88 10.83 -1.07 10.95
C HIS A 88 11.19 -1.35 9.47
N PRO A 89 12.15 -0.63 8.84
CA PRO A 89 12.47 -0.80 7.42
C PRO A 89 12.76 -2.25 7.01
N LEU A 90 13.52 -2.98 7.82
CA LEU A 90 13.82 -4.40 7.59
C LEU A 90 12.55 -5.26 7.47
N SER A 91 11.56 -5.03 8.32
CA SER A 91 10.29 -5.77 8.31
C SER A 91 9.40 -5.34 7.16
N GLN A 92 9.49 -4.07 6.73
CA GLN A 92 8.83 -3.65 5.49
C GLN A 92 9.40 -4.40 4.27
N ILE A 93 10.71 -4.66 4.23
CA ILE A 93 11.33 -5.50 3.18
C ILE A 93 10.88 -6.96 3.26
N GLN A 94 10.62 -7.49 4.46
CA GLN A 94 10.01 -8.83 4.59
C GLN A 94 8.60 -8.86 3.99
N VAL A 95 7.80 -7.81 4.20
CA VAL A 95 6.48 -7.71 3.58
C VAL A 95 6.58 -7.70 2.06
N VAL A 96 7.57 -7.00 1.48
CA VAL A 96 7.84 -7.06 0.03
C VAL A 96 8.08 -8.50 -0.43
N LYS A 97 9.00 -9.23 0.23
CA LYS A 97 9.30 -10.64 -0.09
C LYS A 97 8.09 -11.55 0.10
N PHE A 98 7.25 -11.27 1.09
CA PHE A 98 6.00 -12.01 1.31
C PHE A 98 5.03 -11.83 0.15
N TYR A 99 4.82 -10.60 -0.31
CA TYR A 99 3.97 -10.31 -1.47
C TYR A 99 4.53 -10.96 -2.74
N GLU A 100 5.83 -10.83 -2.99
CA GLU A 100 6.50 -11.47 -4.12
C GLU A 100 6.32 -13.00 -4.13
N LYS A 101 6.44 -13.64 -2.97
CA LYS A 101 6.32 -15.11 -2.87
C LYS A 101 4.88 -15.60 -2.95
N TYR A 102 3.92 -14.86 -2.41
CA TYR A 102 2.57 -15.34 -2.14
C TYR A 102 1.46 -14.59 -2.89
N GLU A 103 1.76 -13.69 -3.83
CA GLU A 103 0.74 -12.89 -4.53
C GLU A 103 -0.38 -13.73 -5.17
N ASN A 104 -0.04 -14.83 -5.85
CA ASN A 104 -1.02 -15.69 -6.50
C ASN A 104 -1.88 -16.45 -5.49
N LEU A 105 -1.29 -16.86 -4.37
CA LEU A 105 -2.02 -17.53 -3.28
C LEU A 105 -2.97 -16.56 -2.58
N ILE A 106 -2.54 -15.31 -2.36
CA ILE A 106 -3.40 -14.24 -1.84
C ILE A 106 -4.62 -14.07 -2.76
N LEU A 107 -4.41 -13.97 -4.07
CA LEU A 107 -5.50 -13.84 -5.04
C LEU A 107 -6.45 -15.05 -4.99
N HIS A 108 -5.91 -16.27 -5.02
CA HIS A 108 -6.70 -17.50 -5.00
C HIS A 108 -7.59 -17.63 -3.76
N TYR A 109 -7.02 -17.46 -2.57
CA TYR A 109 -7.79 -17.57 -1.32
C TYR A 109 -8.77 -16.42 -1.12
N CYS A 110 -8.45 -15.22 -1.61
CA CYS A 110 -9.39 -14.08 -1.58
C CYS A 110 -10.50 -14.17 -2.62
N GLU A 111 -10.38 -15.03 -3.63
CA GLU A 111 -11.44 -15.31 -4.60
C GLU A 111 -12.50 -16.26 -4.03
N ALA A 112 -12.08 -17.25 -3.23
CA ALA A 112 -12.94 -18.30 -2.68
C ALA A 112 -14.08 -17.78 -1.80
N SER A 113 -13.88 -16.68 -1.05
CA SER A 113 -14.92 -16.11 -0.19
C SER A 113 -15.67 -14.95 -0.89
N PRO A 114 -17.01 -15.01 -1.00
CA PRO A 114 -17.79 -13.89 -1.51
C PRO A 114 -17.94 -12.75 -0.49
N ILE A 115 -17.71 -13.01 0.80
CA ILE A 115 -17.94 -12.07 1.91
C ILE A 115 -16.59 -11.58 2.43
N THR A 116 -16.02 -10.58 1.77
CA THR A 116 -14.81 -9.90 2.25
C THR A 116 -14.81 -8.41 1.92
N ILE A 117 -14.34 -7.61 2.87
CA ILE A 117 -14.13 -6.16 2.72
C ILE A 117 -12.88 -5.89 1.85
N ARG A 118 -11.90 -6.79 1.88
CA ARG A 118 -10.66 -6.69 1.11
C ARG A 118 -10.55 -7.92 0.24
N SER A 119 -11.12 -7.85 -0.96
CA SER A 119 -10.98 -8.87 -2.00
C SER A 119 -9.99 -8.42 -3.07
N PRO A 120 -8.68 -8.67 -2.90
CA PRO A 120 -7.74 -8.65 -4.02
C PRO A 120 -8.30 -9.44 -5.21
N ASN A 121 -8.35 -8.81 -6.38
CA ASN A 121 -8.89 -9.42 -7.60
C ASN A 121 -7.80 -9.69 -8.64
N ARG A 122 -6.86 -8.76 -8.77
CA ARG A 122 -5.68 -8.90 -9.66
C ARG A 122 -4.58 -7.94 -9.21
N ILE A 123 -3.37 -8.16 -9.69
CA ILE A 123 -2.26 -7.19 -9.54
C ILE A 123 -2.61 -5.93 -10.34
N ALA A 124 -2.50 -4.77 -9.71
CA ALA A 124 -2.84 -3.48 -10.33
C ALA A 124 -1.97 -3.21 -11.56
N THR A 125 -2.60 -2.89 -12.69
CA THR A 125 -1.93 -2.77 -14.02
C THR A 125 -1.66 -1.34 -14.43
N SER A 126 -2.51 -0.41 -14.01
CA SER A 126 -2.50 0.96 -14.51
C SER A 126 -3.21 1.87 -13.54
N PHE A 127 -2.81 3.14 -13.51
CA PHE A 127 -3.54 4.19 -12.83
C PHE A 127 -3.70 5.41 -13.75
N TYR A 128 -4.73 6.21 -13.49
CA TYR A 128 -5.12 7.33 -14.33
C TYR A 128 -4.75 8.67 -13.71
N ARG A 129 -3.94 9.48 -14.39
CA ARG A 129 -3.68 10.86 -13.96
C ARG A 129 -4.52 11.82 -14.81
N LYS A 130 -5.56 12.43 -14.23
CA LYS A 130 -6.22 13.60 -14.86
C LYS A 130 -5.29 14.82 -14.79
N ASN A 131 -5.39 15.70 -15.79
CA ASN A 131 -4.50 16.84 -16.04
C ASN A 131 -4.24 17.71 -14.79
N LEU A 132 -3.09 18.40 -14.81
CA LEU A 132 -2.56 19.28 -13.74
C LEU A 132 -3.54 20.36 -13.22
N LEU A 133 -4.61 20.68 -13.98
CA LEU A 133 -5.52 21.80 -13.73
C LEU A 133 -6.83 21.41 -13.00
N GLU A 134 -7.08 20.12 -12.74
CA GLU A 134 -8.29 19.63 -12.05
C GLU A 134 -7.91 19.00 -10.69
N ASP A 135 -7.31 19.82 -9.82
CA ASP A 135 -6.66 19.39 -8.59
C ASP A 135 -7.65 19.08 -7.44
N LEU A 136 -8.75 18.36 -7.72
CA LEU A 136 -9.70 17.92 -6.69
C LEU A 136 -9.10 16.88 -5.73
N ASN A 137 -7.99 16.22 -6.13
CA ASN A 137 -7.20 15.29 -5.31
C ASN A 137 -5.72 15.71 -5.31
N LYS A 138 -5.43 16.95 -4.89
CA LYS A 138 -4.05 17.47 -4.75
C LYS A 138 -3.23 16.70 -3.71
N TYR A 139 -3.90 16.11 -2.72
CA TYR A 139 -3.31 15.35 -1.63
C TYR A 139 -3.51 13.84 -1.82
N LYS A 140 -2.54 13.02 -1.37
CA LYS A 140 -2.61 11.55 -1.38
C LYS A 140 -3.87 11.14 -0.60
N SER A 141 -4.91 10.69 -1.30
CA SER A 141 -6.12 10.19 -0.65
C SER A 141 -5.98 8.69 -0.42
N ASN A 142 -6.26 8.23 0.80
CA ASN A 142 -6.16 6.82 1.19
C ASN A 142 -7.33 5.97 0.67
N GLN A 143 -7.81 6.25 -0.54
CA GLN A 143 -8.92 5.51 -1.13
C GLN A 143 -8.41 4.18 -1.69
N ILE A 144 -9.01 3.08 -1.23
CA ILE A 144 -8.80 1.75 -1.81
C ILE A 144 -9.43 1.74 -3.20
N LEU A 145 -8.65 1.33 -4.22
CA LEU A 145 -9.18 1.19 -5.57
C LEU A 145 -10.00 -0.08 -5.70
N THR A 146 -11.24 0.12 -6.10
CA THR A 146 -12.03 -0.91 -6.73
C THR A 146 -11.65 -1.06 -8.21
N SER A 147 -11.87 -2.23 -8.80
CA SER A 147 -11.70 -2.51 -10.24
C SER A 147 -12.42 -1.51 -11.15
N LYS A 148 -13.53 -0.91 -10.68
CA LYS A 148 -14.27 0.16 -11.38
C LYS A 148 -13.62 1.55 -11.25
N THR A 149 -12.81 1.78 -10.23
CA THR A 149 -12.18 3.08 -9.92
C THR A 149 -10.70 3.16 -10.29
N GLU A 150 -10.07 2.06 -10.73
CA GLU A 150 -8.72 2.06 -11.31
C GLU A 150 -8.59 3.09 -12.44
N GLU A 151 -9.68 3.34 -13.17
CA GLU A 151 -9.74 4.29 -14.28
C GLU A 151 -9.76 5.78 -13.87
N ILE A 152 -9.86 6.09 -12.56
CA ILE A 152 -10.15 7.46 -12.08
C ILE A 152 -9.02 8.04 -11.21
N SER A 153 -8.09 7.23 -10.68
CA SER A 153 -7.18 7.68 -9.60
C SER A 153 -5.76 8.11 -10.00
N LYS A 154 -5.36 9.30 -9.52
CA LYS A 154 -4.10 10.04 -9.80
C LYS A 154 -2.80 9.36 -9.33
N HIS A 155 -2.87 8.45 -8.36
CA HIS A 155 -1.72 7.73 -7.78
C HIS A 155 -1.92 6.22 -7.93
N SER A 156 -0.86 5.42 -7.82
CA SER A 156 -0.94 3.96 -7.64
C SER A 156 -1.33 3.66 -6.18
N PRO A 157 -2.60 3.43 -5.84
CA PRO A 157 -3.07 3.50 -4.45
C PRO A 157 -2.86 2.18 -3.71
N SER A 158 -2.71 1.09 -4.45
CA SER A 158 -2.56 -0.26 -3.92
C SER A 158 -1.77 -1.17 -4.86
N PHE A 159 -1.20 -2.23 -4.29
CA PHE A 159 -0.51 -3.29 -5.02
C PHE A 159 -1.50 -4.14 -5.82
N PHE A 160 -2.62 -4.52 -5.19
CA PHE A 160 -3.74 -5.21 -5.82
C PHE A 160 -4.85 -4.23 -6.23
N SER A 161 -5.60 -4.58 -7.26
CA SER A 161 -6.93 -4.02 -7.51
C SER A 161 -7.95 -4.78 -6.67
N TYR A 162 -8.85 -4.08 -5.99
CA TYR A 162 -9.84 -4.72 -5.12
C TYR A 162 -11.22 -4.84 -5.79
N ARG A 163 -12.00 -5.83 -5.41
CA ARG A 163 -13.43 -5.98 -5.76
C ARG A 163 -14.30 -5.51 -4.58
N GLY A 164 -15.55 -5.19 -4.85
CA GLY A 164 -16.54 -4.91 -3.80
C GLY A 164 -16.44 -3.52 -3.18
N PHE A 165 -16.18 -3.45 -1.87
CA PHE A 165 -16.39 -2.25 -1.07
C PHE A 165 -15.10 -1.57 -0.65
N ASN A 166 -15.02 -0.26 -0.86
CA ASN A 166 -13.87 0.55 -0.44
C ASN A 166 -13.92 1.00 1.03
N ARG A 167 -15.06 0.84 1.72
CA ARG A 167 -15.28 1.31 3.10
C ARG A 167 -16.13 0.31 3.87
N LEU A 168 -15.80 0.15 5.16
CA LEU A 168 -16.46 -0.78 6.08
C LEU A 168 -17.98 -0.60 6.13
N TYR A 169 -18.46 0.63 6.25
CA TYR A 169 -19.91 0.89 6.38
C TYR A 169 -20.69 0.43 5.15
N LYS A 170 -20.10 0.48 3.95
CA LYS A 170 -20.77 0.01 2.72
C LYS A 170 -20.92 -1.51 2.71
N PHE A 171 -19.91 -2.21 3.23
CA PHE A 171 -19.96 -3.66 3.40
C PHE A 171 -20.98 -4.07 4.47
N LEU A 172 -20.99 -3.39 5.63
CA LEU A 172 -21.96 -3.65 6.70
C LEU A 172 -23.40 -3.41 6.26
N ALA A 173 -23.65 -2.37 5.46
CA ALA A 173 -24.97 -2.10 4.89
C ALA A 173 -25.45 -3.24 3.96
N LEU A 174 -24.54 -3.89 3.22
CA LEU A 174 -24.90 -5.07 2.41
C LEU A 174 -25.18 -6.29 3.29
N LEU A 175 -24.35 -6.56 4.31
CA LEU A 175 -24.60 -7.67 5.24
C LEU A 175 -25.95 -7.55 5.93
N HIS A 176 -26.33 -6.34 6.37
CA HIS A 176 -27.65 -6.11 6.96
C HIS A 176 -28.78 -6.54 6.03
N LYS A 177 -28.68 -6.27 4.72
CA LYS A 177 -29.68 -6.71 3.72
C LYS A 177 -29.71 -8.23 3.49
N TYR A 178 -28.61 -8.93 3.74
CA TYR A 178 -28.54 -10.40 3.61
C TYR A 178 -29.09 -11.13 4.83
N VAL A 179 -29.06 -10.52 6.02
CA VAL A 179 -29.54 -11.10 7.28
C VAL A 179 -31.02 -10.78 7.54
N SER A 180 -31.58 -9.77 6.85
CA SER A 180 -32.98 -9.36 6.98
C SER A 180 -33.92 -9.96 5.92
N ASN A 181 -33.40 -10.89 5.09
CA ASN A 181 -34.15 -11.80 4.23
C ASN A 181 -33.88 -13.23 4.68
#